data_AF-A0A536BB98-F1
#
_entry.id   AF-A0A536BB98-F1
#
_cell.length_a   1.000
_cell.length_b   1.000
_cell.length_c   1.000
_cell.angle_alpha   90.00
_cell.angle_beta   90.00
_cell.angle_gamma   90.00
#
_symmetry.space_group_name_H-M   'P 1'
#
loop_
_entity.id
_entity.type
_entity.pdbx_description
1 polymer ?
#
loop_
_entity_poly.entity_id
_entity_poly.type
_entity_poly.pdbx_seq_one_letter_code
_entity_poly.pdbx_strand_id
1 'polypeptide(L)'
;MDKYLQANAQVVTHFLKPGGVFCITEIHPFEQVFDDDGGVTELRLRYPYFTTREPLVFTPQGSYADRTATVKAEHEYAWSHGLGEIVTALATSGLRVEFPPRVHILRVAGLLPAAGRRWPLSPATRA
;
A
#
# COMPACT_ATOMS: atom_id res chain seq x y z
N MET A 1 17.38 -3.40 -5.99
CA MET A 1 16.77 -3.58 -4.66
C MET A 1 17.34 -2.53 -3.73
N ASP A 2 16.48 -1.74 -3.09
CA ASP A 2 16.88 -0.77 -2.07
C ASP A 2 17.48 -1.49 -0.84
N LYS A 3 18.60 -0.96 -0.31
CA LYS A 3 19.30 -1.57 0.84
C LYS A 3 18.47 -1.57 2.12
N TYR A 4 17.65 -0.55 2.32
CA TYR A 4 16.77 -0.41 3.47
C TYR A 4 15.59 -1.38 3.37
N LEU A 5 15.03 -1.55 2.17
CA LEU A 5 13.99 -2.55 1.94
C LEU A 5 14.49 -3.97 2.26
N GLN A 6 15.70 -4.31 1.82
CA GLN A 6 16.30 -5.62 2.15
C GLN A 6 16.57 -5.76 3.65
N ALA A 7 17.11 -4.72 4.30
CA ALA A 7 17.36 -4.75 5.75
C ALA A 7 16.06 -4.93 6.55
N ASN A 8 14.98 -4.27 6.15
CA ASN A 8 13.67 -4.44 6.77
C ASN A 8 13.14 -5.86 6.62
N ALA A 9 13.29 -6.48 5.44
CA ALA A 9 12.91 -7.87 5.22
C ALA A 9 13.70 -8.83 6.13
N GLN A 10 15.00 -8.60 6.32
CA GLN A 10 15.83 -9.37 7.24
C GLN A 10 15.42 -9.20 8.71
N VAL A 11 15.04 -7.99 9.11
CA VAL A 11 14.49 -7.73 10.45
C VAL A 11 13.21 -8.51 10.67
N VAL A 12 12.29 -8.49 9.70
CA VAL A 12 11.04 -9.27 9.77
C VAL A 12 11.36 -10.75 9.97
N THR A 13 12.23 -11.34 9.14
CA THR A 13 12.52 -12.78 9.25
C THR A 13 13.29 -13.16 10.50
N HIS A 14 14.13 -12.28 11.03
CA HIS A 14 14.84 -12.49 12.29
C HIS A 14 13.90 -12.64 13.49
N PHE A 15 12.82 -11.84 13.53
CA PHE A 15 11.88 -11.85 14.66
C PHE A 15 10.75 -12.88 14.53
N LEU A 16 10.65 -13.59 13.39
CA LEU A 16 9.70 -14.68 13.24
C LEU A 16 10.20 -15.94 13.94
N LYS A 17 9.31 -16.58 14.70
CA LYS A 17 9.53 -17.96 15.19
C LYS A 17 9.59 -18.92 14.00
N PRO A 18 10.24 -20.09 14.12
CA PRO A 18 10.15 -21.14 13.11
C PRO A 18 8.69 -21.47 12.79
N GLY A 19 8.32 -21.44 11.50
CA GLY A 19 6.93 -21.62 11.04
C GLY A 19 6.00 -20.42 11.26
N GLY A 20 6.52 -19.27 11.69
CA GLY A 20 5.76 -18.04 11.84
C GLY A 20 5.29 -17.46 10.51
N VAL A 21 4.19 -16.72 10.55
CA VAL A 21 3.58 -16.08 9.38
C VAL A 21 3.71 -14.57 9.51
N PHE A 22 4.18 -13.92 8.45
CA PHE A 22 4.14 -12.47 8.31
C PHE A 22 3.02 -12.08 7.35
N CYS A 23 2.05 -11.31 7.85
CA CYS A 23 0.96 -10.77 7.05
C CYS A 23 1.22 -9.28 6.78
N ILE A 24 1.25 -8.90 5.51
CA ILE A 24 1.28 -7.51 5.08
C ILE A 24 -0.02 -7.20 4.34
N THR A 25 -0.59 -6.03 4.63
CA THR A 25 -1.67 -5.46 3.83
C THR A 25 -1.07 -4.38 2.98
N GLU A 26 -1.32 -4.43 1.69
CA GLU A 26 -0.88 -3.40 0.78
C GLU A 26 -2.04 -2.53 0.31
N ILE A 27 -1.82 -1.21 0.28
CA ILE A 27 -2.76 -0.23 -0.26
C ILE A 27 -2.48 -0.06 -1.75
N HIS A 28 -3.52 -0.13 -2.60
CA HIS A 28 -3.41 -0.30 -4.05
C HIS A 28 -2.27 0.54 -4.68
N PRO A 29 -1.13 -0.07 -5.07
CA PRO A 29 0.06 0.69 -5.44
C PRO A 29 -0.14 1.52 -6.72
N PHE A 30 -1.15 1.19 -7.51
CA PHE A 30 -1.54 1.98 -8.66
C PHE A 30 -2.43 3.18 -8.31
N GLU A 31 -3.25 3.14 -7.25
CA GLU A 31 -4.08 4.31 -6.88
C GLU A 31 -3.21 5.48 -6.41
N GLN A 32 -2.09 5.18 -5.74
CA GLN A 32 -1.21 6.18 -5.16
C GLN A 32 -0.41 7.00 -6.18
N VAL A 33 -0.55 6.74 -7.48
CA VAL A 33 0.07 7.58 -8.53
C VAL A 33 -0.71 8.85 -8.83
N PHE A 34 -2.00 8.86 -8.47
CA PHE A 34 -2.90 9.96 -8.79
C PHE A 34 -2.75 11.12 -7.82
N ASP A 35 -3.06 12.33 -8.29
CA ASP A 35 -3.09 13.53 -7.47
C ASP A 35 -4.22 13.43 -6.44
N ASP A 36 -3.86 13.51 -5.16
CA ASP A 36 -4.73 13.33 -4.01
C ASP A 36 -5.09 14.66 -3.32
N ASP A 37 -4.72 15.80 -3.91
CA ASP A 37 -5.06 17.11 -3.37
C ASP A 37 -6.57 17.39 -3.47
N GLY A 38 -7.14 18.00 -2.42
CA GLY A 38 -8.59 18.14 -2.25
C GLY A 38 -9.29 19.03 -3.29
N GLY A 39 -8.53 19.80 -4.06
CA GLY A 39 -9.03 20.64 -5.17
C GLY A 39 -9.05 19.96 -6.54
N VAL A 40 -8.56 18.71 -6.65
CA VAL A 40 -8.44 18.00 -7.91
C VAL A 40 -9.78 17.41 -8.33
N THR A 41 -10.25 17.76 -9.54
CA THR A 41 -11.53 17.30 -10.11
C THR A 41 -11.36 16.35 -11.30
N GLU A 42 -10.13 16.17 -11.78
CA GLU A 42 -9.78 15.33 -12.93
C GLU A 42 -8.74 14.29 -12.52
N LEU A 43 -8.79 13.10 -13.12
CA LEU A 43 -7.76 12.07 -12.93
C LEU A 43 -6.44 12.54 -13.53
N ARG A 44 -5.48 12.89 -12.67
CA ARG A 44 -4.15 13.37 -13.04
C ARG A 44 -3.10 12.55 -12.32
N LEU A 45 -2.05 12.18 -13.05
CA LEU A 45 -0.88 11.51 -12.47
C LEU A 45 0.01 12.56 -11.81
N ARG A 46 0.41 12.33 -10.56
CA ARG A 46 1.29 13.23 -9.81
C ARG A 46 2.52 12.52 -9.25
N TYR A 47 2.35 11.27 -8.81
CA TYR A 47 3.42 10.52 -8.14
C TYR A 47 3.97 9.43 -9.06
N PRO A 48 5.26 9.07 -8.93
CA PRO A 48 5.89 8.04 -9.74
C PRO A 48 5.30 6.66 -9.41
N TYR A 49 5.04 5.86 -10.44
CA TYR A 49 4.61 4.48 -10.27
C TYR A 49 5.76 3.54 -9.85
N PHE A 50 6.96 3.78 -10.39
CA PHE A 50 8.15 3.00 -10.05
C PHE A 50 8.95 3.69 -8.96
N THR A 51 9.58 2.89 -8.12
CA THR A 51 10.42 3.35 -7.01
C THR A 51 11.55 4.26 -7.50
N THR A 52 11.67 5.40 -6.84
CA THR A 52 12.73 6.39 -7.06
C THR A 52 13.74 6.33 -5.92
N ARG A 53 14.96 6.80 -6.18
CA ARG A 53 15.99 6.93 -5.14
C ARG A 53 15.66 8.08 -4.20
N GLU A 54 15.18 9.17 -4.77
CA GLU A 54 14.73 10.36 -4.05
C GLU A 54 13.37 10.09 -3.39
N PRO A 55 13.17 10.54 -2.14
CA PRO A 55 11.88 10.42 -1.47
C PRO A 55 10.84 11.36 -2.08
N LEU A 56 9.58 10.97 -1.93
CA LEU A 56 8.46 11.90 -1.97
C LEU A 56 8.50 12.76 -0.71
N VAL A 57 8.30 14.07 -0.88
CA VAL A 57 8.33 15.03 0.22
C VAL A 57 6.95 15.64 0.37
N PHE A 58 6.40 15.52 1.58
CA PHE A 58 5.09 16.05 1.94
C PHE A 58 5.21 17.04 3.10
N THR A 59 4.25 17.93 3.24
CA THR A 59 4.09 18.78 4.42
C THR A 59 2.86 18.28 5.18
N PRO A 60 3.04 17.41 6.17
CA PRO A 60 1.91 16.75 6.83
C PRO A 60 1.12 17.73 7.70
N GLN A 61 -0.20 17.58 7.69
CA GLN A 61 -1.12 18.20 8.64
C GLN A 61 -1.99 17.12 9.27
N GLY A 62 -1.84 16.93 10.58
CA GLY A 62 -2.47 15.81 11.28
C GLY A 62 -1.84 14.45 10.96
N SER A 63 -2.54 13.40 11.37
CA SER A 63 -2.18 11.99 11.17
C SER A 63 -3.37 11.23 10.60
N TYR A 64 -3.10 10.08 9.98
CA TYR A 64 -4.15 9.14 9.58
C TYR A 64 -5.03 8.71 10.77
N ALA A 65 -4.48 8.71 11.99
CA ALA A 65 -5.18 8.36 13.22
C ALA A 65 -5.96 9.54 13.84
N ASP A 66 -5.50 10.78 13.60
CA ASP A 66 -6.13 12.01 14.08
C ASP A 66 -5.75 13.17 13.16
N ARG A 67 -6.70 13.59 12.32
CA ARG A 67 -6.51 14.67 11.35
C ARG A 67 -6.31 16.05 11.99
N THR A 68 -6.64 16.20 13.28
CA THR A 68 -6.48 17.45 14.04
C THR A 68 -5.18 17.50 14.84
N ALA A 69 -4.40 16.41 14.83
CA ALA A 69 -3.15 16.34 15.58
C ALA A 69 -2.19 17.44 15.13
N THR A 70 -1.56 18.11 16.09
CA THR A 70 -0.50 19.07 15.80
C THR A 70 0.77 18.31 15.38
N VAL A 71 1.13 18.41 14.10
CA VAL A 71 2.39 17.87 13.58
C VAL A 71 3.44 18.97 13.62
N LYS A 72 4.55 18.72 14.35
CA LYS A 72 5.67 19.69 14.44
C LYS A 72 6.68 19.54 13.33
N ALA A 73 6.68 18.42 12.61
CA ALA A 73 7.60 18.17 11.51
C ALA A 73 7.16 18.97 10.27
N GLU A 74 8.10 19.73 9.69
CA GLU A 74 7.84 20.53 8.48
C GLU A 74 7.75 19.66 7.22
N HIS A 75 8.45 18.51 7.24
CA HIS A 75 8.56 17.60 6.11
C HIS A 75 8.38 16.15 6.54
N GLU A 76 7.61 15.42 5.74
CA GLU A 76 7.53 13.96 5.74
C GLU A 76 8.21 13.44 4.47
N TYR A 77 9.06 12.43 4.62
CA TYR A 77 9.78 11.79 3.54
C TYR A 77 9.28 10.36 3.39
N ALA A 78 8.76 10.01 2.21
CA ALA A 78 8.23 8.68 1.93
C ALA A 78 8.94 8.06 0.71
N TRP A 79 9.11 6.75 0.76
CA TRP A 79 9.61 5.94 -0.36
C TRP A 79 8.55 4.95 -0.78
N SER A 80 8.04 5.11 -2.00
CA SER A 80 7.11 4.16 -2.59
C SER A 80 7.88 2.98 -3.16
N HIS A 81 7.82 1.83 -2.49
CA HIS A 81 8.40 0.58 -2.97
C HIS A 81 7.38 -0.20 -3.79
N GLY A 82 7.78 -0.69 -4.96
CA GLY A 82 6.90 -1.53 -5.76
C GLY A 82 6.58 -2.84 -5.06
N LEU A 83 5.35 -3.35 -5.22
CA LEU A 83 4.93 -4.63 -4.64
C LEU A 83 5.88 -5.78 -5.01
N GLY A 84 6.37 -5.79 -6.26
CA GLY A 84 7.35 -6.78 -6.71
C GLY A 84 8.67 -6.72 -5.94
N GLU A 85 9.14 -5.52 -5.59
CA GLU A 85 10.36 -5.35 -4.79
C GLU A 85 10.16 -5.83 -3.35
N ILE A 86 9.02 -5.48 -2.74
CA ILE A 86 8.66 -5.91 -1.38
C ILE A 86 8.59 -7.44 -1.32
N VAL A 87 7.87 -8.06 -2.24
CA VAL A 87 7.72 -9.51 -2.33
C VAL A 87 9.08 -10.19 -2.56
N THR A 88 9.91 -9.64 -3.44
CA THR A 88 11.25 -10.19 -3.71
C THR A 88 12.17 -10.05 -2.49
N ALA A 89 12.15 -8.92 -1.78
CA ALA A 89 12.96 -8.70 -0.58
C ALA A 89 12.60 -9.68 0.55
N LEU A 90 11.30 -9.91 0.76
CA LEU A 90 10.81 -10.88 1.74
C LEU A 90 11.18 -12.32 1.31
N ALA A 91 10.96 -12.67 0.04
CA ALA A 91 11.27 -14.00 -0.47
C ALA A 91 12.78 -14.33 -0.39
N THR A 92 13.63 -13.38 -0.77
CA THR A 92 15.09 -13.52 -0.66
C THR A 92 15.59 -13.55 0.79
N SER A 93 14.78 -13.07 1.75
CA SER A 93 15.08 -13.16 3.19
C SER A 93 14.60 -14.46 3.84
N GLY A 94 14.05 -15.40 3.05
CA GLY A 94 13.67 -16.74 3.52
C GLY A 94 12.18 -16.94 3.75
N LEU A 95 11.33 -15.96 3.40
CA LEU A 95 9.87 -16.13 3.46
C LEU A 95 9.32 -16.80 2.22
N ARG A 96 8.24 -17.55 2.38
CA ARG A 96 7.45 -18.09 1.28
C ARG A 96 6.17 -17.27 1.13
N VAL A 97 5.89 -16.84 -0.09
CA VAL A 97 4.69 -16.06 -0.40
C VAL A 97 3.48 -16.99 -0.45
N GLU A 98 2.45 -16.64 0.32
CA GLU A 98 1.17 -17.35 0.32
C GLU A 98 0.03 -16.33 0.21
N PHE A 99 -1.01 -16.68 -0.56
CA PHE A 99 -2.19 -15.85 -0.73
C PHE A 99 -3.36 -16.49 0.01
N PRO A 100 -3.93 -15.85 1.04
CA PRO A 100 -5.15 -16.34 1.64
C PRO A 100 -6.30 -16.28 0.61
N PRO A 101 -7.26 -17.22 0.63
CA PRO A 101 -8.31 -17.31 -0.38
C PRO A 101 -9.19 -16.06 -0.53
N ARG A 102 -9.22 -15.16 0.48
CA ARG A 102 -10.05 -13.95 0.49
C ARG A 102 -9.45 -12.85 1.38
N VAL A 103 -8.95 -11.79 0.78
CA VAL A 103 -8.86 -10.46 1.43
C VAL A 103 -9.39 -9.44 0.42
N HIS A 104 -10.65 -9.05 0.57
CA HIS A 104 -11.20 -7.90 -0.16
C HIS A 104 -10.99 -6.66 0.70
N ILE A 105 -9.99 -5.86 0.37
CA ILE A 105 -9.95 -4.45 0.76
C ILE A 105 -10.11 -3.65 -0.53
N LEU A 106 -11.34 -3.65 -1.04
CA LEU A 106 -11.74 -2.70 -2.09
C LEU A 106 -12.84 -1.80 -1.52
N ARG A 107 -12.44 -0.61 -1.08
CA ARG A 107 -13.35 0.54 -1.06
C ARG A 107 -12.66 1.70 -1.74
N VAL A 108 -12.83 1.76 -3.05
CA VAL A 108 -12.53 2.98 -3.81
C VAL A 108 -13.73 3.91 -3.65
N ALA A 109 -13.61 4.90 -2.78
CA ALA A 109 -14.59 5.98 -2.70
C ALA A 109 -14.25 7.01 -3.78
N GLY A 110 -15.14 7.21 -4.77
CA GLY A 110 -15.00 8.26 -5.78
C GLY A 110 -14.87 7.80 -7.24
N LEU A 111 -14.57 6.52 -7.50
CA LEU A 111 -14.51 5.96 -8.87
C LEU A 111 -15.81 5.30 -9.34
N LEU A 112 -16.89 5.42 -8.56
CA LEU A 112 -18.21 4.94 -8.96
C LEU A 112 -19.20 6.10 -8.94
N PRO A 113 -19.96 6.33 -10.03
CA PRO A 113 -21.09 7.23 -9.95
C PRO A 113 -22.05 6.72 -8.88
N ALA A 114 -22.58 7.64 -8.09
CA ALA A 114 -23.63 7.39 -7.13
C ALA A 114 -24.91 6.94 -7.88
N ALA A 115 -25.00 5.65 -8.20
CA ALA A 115 -26.23 5.04 -8.69
C ALA A 115 -26.22 3.58 -8.28
N GLY A 116 -27.11 3.24 -7.35
CA GLY A 116 -27.18 1.94 -6.72
C GLY A 116 -27.31 0.81 -7.73
N ARG A 117 -26.28 -0.05 -7.78
CA ARG A 117 -26.39 -1.43 -8.21
C ARG A 117 -25.53 -2.30 -7.30
N ARG A 118 -26.19 -3.07 -6.43
CA ARG A 118 -25.59 -4.25 -5.82
C ARG A 118 -25.23 -5.20 -6.96
N TRP A 119 -23.99 -5.69 -6.98
CA TRP A 119 -23.60 -6.74 -7.91
C TRP A 119 -24.23 -8.07 -7.46
N PRO A 120 -25.08 -8.73 -8.28
CA PRO A 120 -25.51 -10.07 -7.96
C PRO A 120 -24.34 -11.04 -8.15
N LEU A 121 -24.19 -11.95 -7.19
CA LEU A 121 -23.27 -13.08 -7.29
C LEU A 121 -23.59 -13.91 -8.53
N SER A 122 -22.55 -14.28 -9.31
CA SER A 122 -22.66 -15.39 -10.26
C SER A 122 -22.94 -16.69 -9.48
N PRO A 123 -23.91 -17.54 -9.87
CA PRO A 123 -24.28 -18.74 -9.10
C PRO A 123 -23.25 -19.88 -9.13
N ALA A 124 -22.11 -19.75 -9.79
CA ALA A 124 -21.26 -20.90 -10.11
C ALA A 124 -20.09 -21.08 -9.13
N THR A 125 -20.36 -21.45 -7.88
CA THR A 125 -19.46 -22.32 -7.08
C THR A 125 -20.19 -22.94 -5.88
N ARG A 126 -20.98 -23.99 -6.16
CA ARG A 126 -21.18 -25.11 -5.24
C ARG A 126 -20.80 -26.39 -5.98
N ALA A 127 -19.64 -26.93 -5.65
CA ALA A 127 -19.29 -28.33 -5.73
C ALA A 127 -18.11 -28.53 -4.77
#